data_AF-A0A929F4J4-F1
#
_entry.id   AF-A0A929F4J4-F1
#
_cell.length_a   1.000
_cell.length_b   1.000
_cell.length_c   1.000
_cell.angle_alpha   90.00
_cell.angle_beta   90.00
_cell.angle_gamma   90.00
#
_symmetry.space_group_name_H-M   'P 1'
#
loop_
_entity.id
_entity.type
_entity.pdbx_description
1 polymer ?
#
loop_
_entity_poly.entity_id
_entity_poly.type
_entity_poly.pdbx_seq_one_letter_code
_entity_poly.pdbx_strand_id
1 'polypeptide(L)'
;MARSDVHPFYEFESWQVWPGSFDNPPVDGRFPVPAETGLKITPSTAMASIGSCFAREIKRRLIQKDYNYITEETDHPAAIHASAAWERVYNTFCLRQIFEYTFESWKPDLRWWIAPQSQKVQDPYRRIILYDSVEAAENDFEQHRRHSRRALQRAEVLILTLGLTEIWQDRKDGSVISLPSGPYVNEGGDMDRYEFKVSRYGENLENLERIHTIMTQHNPDCKLLVTISPVNLWATFRKDLDVISASCNSKSTLRAAADEFVGRHENVYYFPAFEMATIYQPL
;
A
#
# COMPACT_ATOMS: atom_id res chain seq x y z
N MET A 1 -7.89 -36.42 -1.99
CA MET A 1 -8.89 -35.52 -1.42
C MET A 1 -8.95 -35.82 0.05
N ALA A 2 -8.63 -34.84 0.90
CA ALA A 2 -8.64 -35.04 2.34
C ALA A 2 -10.07 -35.31 2.80
N ARG A 3 -10.32 -36.49 3.39
CA ARG A 3 -11.63 -36.81 3.95
C ARG A 3 -11.62 -36.47 5.43
N SER A 4 -12.55 -35.61 5.84
CA SER A 4 -12.79 -35.37 7.25
C SER A 4 -13.55 -36.55 7.84
N ASP A 5 -12.98 -37.25 8.83
CA ASP A 5 -13.70 -38.27 9.61
C ASP A 5 -14.92 -37.68 10.35
N VAL A 6 -14.96 -36.36 10.53
CA VAL A 6 -16.01 -35.62 11.25
C VAL A 6 -17.12 -35.13 10.31
N HIS A 7 -16.83 -34.98 9.02
CA HIS A 7 -17.76 -34.50 7.99
C HIS A 7 -17.74 -35.43 6.75
N PRO A 8 -18.24 -36.67 6.86
CA PRO A 8 -18.10 -37.70 5.82
C PRO A 8 -18.82 -37.37 4.50
N PHE A 9 -19.69 -36.35 4.50
CA PHE A 9 -20.43 -35.87 3.33
C PHE A 9 -19.76 -34.69 2.61
N TYR A 10 -18.69 -34.12 3.19
CA TYR A 10 -17.98 -32.98 2.62
C TYR A 10 -16.58 -33.42 2.19
N GLU A 11 -16.32 -33.37 0.89
CA GLU A 11 -14.98 -33.51 0.33
C GLU A 11 -14.35 -32.12 0.21
N PHE A 12 -13.15 -31.97 0.76
CA PHE A 12 -12.40 -30.72 0.71
C PHE A 12 -11.26 -30.83 -0.30
N GLU A 13 -11.08 -29.76 -1.07
CA GLU A 13 -9.89 -29.57 -1.89
C GLU A 13 -8.65 -29.41 -1.02
N SER A 14 -7.47 -29.69 -1.57
CA SER A 14 -6.21 -29.60 -0.81
C SER A 14 -5.94 -28.18 -0.26
N TRP A 15 -6.40 -27.13 -0.92
CA TRP A 15 -6.25 -25.74 -0.45
C TRP A 15 -7.31 -25.32 0.58
N GLN A 16 -8.33 -26.15 0.83
CA GLN A 16 -9.36 -25.91 1.86
C GLN A 16 -8.99 -26.52 3.22
N VAL A 17 -7.90 -27.29 3.29
CA VAL A 17 -7.45 -27.99 4.49
C VAL A 17 -6.12 -27.41 4.95
N TRP A 18 -5.94 -27.28 6.27
CA TRP A 18 -4.71 -26.74 6.84
C TRP A 18 -3.49 -27.62 6.51
N PRO A 19 -2.32 -27.04 6.19
CA PRO A 19 -1.10 -27.82 5.93
C PRO A 19 -0.72 -28.72 7.11
N GLY A 20 -0.38 -29.98 6.84
CA GLY A 20 -0.08 -30.98 7.86
C GLY A 20 -1.29 -31.51 8.63
N SER A 21 -2.52 -31.11 8.27
CA SER A 21 -3.77 -31.70 8.80
C SER A 21 -4.35 -32.71 7.81
N PHE A 22 -4.95 -33.79 8.33
CA PHE A 22 -5.44 -34.90 7.51
C PHE A 22 -4.34 -35.42 6.56
N ASP A 23 -4.64 -35.55 5.27
CA ASP A 23 -3.71 -36.00 4.23
C ASP A 23 -2.91 -34.85 3.58
N ASN A 24 -3.06 -33.61 4.04
CA ASN A 24 -2.32 -32.49 3.46
C ASN A 24 -0.84 -32.53 3.86
N PRO A 25 0.08 -32.26 2.92
CA PRO A 25 1.49 -32.16 3.25
C PRO A 25 1.74 -31.00 4.23
N PRO A 26 2.81 -31.06 5.04
CA PRO A 26 3.28 -29.91 5.81
C PRO A 26 3.71 -28.77 4.87
N VAL A 27 3.90 -27.59 5.45
CA VAL A 27 4.36 -26.39 4.72
C VAL A 27 5.64 -26.68 3.94
N ASP A 28 5.60 -26.48 2.62
CA ASP A 28 6.69 -26.77 1.68
C ASP A 28 7.21 -25.51 0.95
N GLY A 29 6.72 -24.33 1.37
CA GLY A 29 7.02 -23.04 0.73
C GLY A 29 6.21 -22.75 -0.54
N ARG A 30 5.35 -23.66 -1.00
CA ARG A 30 4.37 -23.42 -2.07
C ARG A 30 3.01 -23.14 -1.45
N PHE A 31 2.68 -21.86 -1.34
CA PHE A 31 1.40 -21.45 -0.74
C PHE A 31 0.23 -22.10 -1.52
N PRO A 32 -0.68 -22.82 -0.85
CA PRO A 32 -1.79 -23.50 -1.51
C PRO A 32 -2.76 -22.45 -2.04
N VAL A 33 -3.15 -22.60 -3.31
CA VAL A 33 -4.11 -21.72 -3.98
C VAL A 33 -5.17 -22.55 -4.69
N PRO A 34 -6.39 -22.02 -4.86
CA PRO A 34 -7.39 -22.64 -5.73
C PRO A 34 -6.87 -22.82 -7.16
N ALA A 35 -7.40 -23.81 -7.87
CA ALA A 35 -7.02 -24.07 -9.27
C ALA A 35 -7.31 -22.86 -10.19
N GLU A 36 -8.35 -22.09 -9.87
CA GLU A 36 -8.68 -20.83 -10.54
C GLU A 36 -8.55 -19.67 -9.56
N THR A 37 -7.60 -18.77 -9.83
CA THR A 37 -7.34 -17.56 -9.03
C THR A 37 -7.98 -16.29 -9.60
N GLY A 38 -8.67 -16.40 -10.75
CA GLY A 38 -9.31 -15.29 -11.47
C GLY A 38 -8.35 -14.35 -12.21
N LEU A 39 -7.20 -14.02 -11.61
CA LEU A 39 -6.18 -13.14 -12.22
C LEU A 39 -5.07 -13.96 -12.90
N LYS A 40 -4.80 -13.66 -14.18
CA LYS A 40 -3.66 -14.17 -14.94
C LYS A 40 -2.73 -13.02 -15.29
N ILE A 41 -1.46 -13.16 -14.92
CA ILE A 41 -0.38 -12.21 -15.22
C ILE A 41 0.65 -12.94 -16.07
N THR A 42 1.11 -12.31 -17.14
CA THR A 42 2.20 -12.79 -17.99
C THR A 42 3.36 -11.80 -17.97
N PRO A 43 4.56 -12.17 -18.47
CA PRO A 43 5.66 -11.22 -18.61
C PRO A 43 5.32 -9.97 -19.42
N SER A 44 4.32 -10.02 -20.31
CA SER A 44 3.90 -8.86 -21.11
C SER A 44 2.90 -7.94 -20.40
N THR A 45 2.21 -8.41 -19.35
CA THR A 45 1.22 -7.62 -18.59
C THR A 45 1.88 -6.37 -18.00
N ALA A 46 1.40 -5.19 -18.38
CA ALA A 46 1.90 -3.93 -17.86
C ALA A 46 1.53 -3.76 -16.37
N MET A 47 2.52 -3.84 -15.49
CA MET A 47 2.31 -3.82 -14.04
C MET A 47 2.83 -2.53 -13.41
N ALA A 48 2.02 -1.92 -12.57
CA ALA A 48 2.45 -0.88 -11.64
C ALA A 48 2.35 -1.35 -10.20
N SER A 49 3.19 -0.83 -9.31
CA SER A 49 3.03 -1.05 -7.87
C SER A 49 3.25 0.22 -7.06
N ILE A 50 2.53 0.30 -5.94
CA ILE A 50 2.57 1.39 -4.97
C ILE A 50 2.27 0.84 -3.57
N GLY A 51 2.86 1.43 -2.54
CA GLY A 51 2.57 1.05 -1.16
C GLY A 51 3.79 1.08 -0.25
N SER A 52 3.73 0.27 0.80
CA SER A 52 4.72 0.26 1.87
C SER A 52 6.08 -0.34 1.44
N CYS A 53 6.99 -0.55 2.40
CA CYS A 53 8.33 -1.12 2.19
C CYS A 53 8.36 -2.38 1.30
N PHE A 54 7.34 -3.24 1.39
CA PHE A 54 7.27 -4.47 0.59
C PHE A 54 7.01 -4.23 -0.91
N ALA A 55 6.44 -3.09 -1.29
CA ALA A 55 6.26 -2.71 -2.69
C ALA A 55 7.60 -2.64 -3.45
N ARG A 56 8.67 -2.21 -2.78
CA ARG A 56 10.03 -2.23 -3.33
C ARG A 56 10.49 -3.63 -3.68
N GLU A 57 10.18 -4.61 -2.83
CA GLU A 57 10.55 -6.01 -3.07
C GLU A 57 9.76 -6.57 -4.25
N ILE A 58 8.47 -6.26 -4.35
CA ILE A 58 7.63 -6.61 -5.51
C ILE A 58 8.24 -6.04 -6.80
N LYS A 59 8.47 -4.72 -6.86
CA LYS A 59 9.13 -4.05 -7.99
C LYS A 59 10.43 -4.74 -8.38
N ARG A 60 11.32 -4.93 -7.40
CA ARG A 60 12.64 -5.54 -7.62
C ARG A 60 12.51 -6.94 -8.22
N ARG A 61 11.61 -7.77 -7.69
CA ARG A 61 11.42 -9.15 -8.17
C ARG A 61 10.77 -9.23 -9.54
N LEU A 62 9.81 -8.37 -9.84
CA LEU A 62 9.16 -8.33 -11.16
C LEU A 62 10.15 -7.92 -12.26
N ILE A 63 10.95 -6.87 -12.00
CA ILE A 63 12.01 -6.45 -12.94
C ILE A 63 13.07 -7.55 -13.11
N GLN A 64 13.53 -8.18 -12.02
CA GLN A 64 14.51 -9.29 -12.08
C GLN A 64 14.00 -10.53 -12.83
N LYS A 65 12.69 -10.65 -13.02
CA LYS A 65 12.03 -11.76 -13.71
C LYS A 65 11.53 -11.36 -15.11
N ASP A 66 12.00 -10.22 -15.62
CA ASP A 66 11.69 -9.71 -16.96
C ASP A 66 10.20 -9.49 -17.23
N TYR A 67 9.43 -9.16 -16.19
CA TYR A 67 8.05 -8.70 -16.38
C TYR A 67 8.02 -7.24 -16.83
N ASN A 68 6.99 -6.88 -17.59
CA ASN A 68 6.68 -5.52 -18.04
C ASN A 68 6.27 -4.63 -16.85
N TYR A 69 7.24 -4.20 -16.07
CA TYR A 69 7.05 -3.32 -14.93
C TYR A 69 7.16 -1.86 -15.34
N ILE A 70 6.12 -1.07 -15.07
CA ILE A 70 6.06 0.36 -15.39
C ILE A 70 6.98 1.13 -14.44
N THR A 71 7.97 1.83 -15.01
CA THR A 71 8.86 2.74 -14.28
C THR A 71 8.79 4.15 -14.85
N GLU A 72 8.45 5.11 -14.00
CA GLU A 72 8.50 6.54 -14.23
C GLU A 72 9.51 7.17 -13.25
N GLU A 73 10.06 8.34 -13.59
CA GLU A 73 10.97 9.12 -12.71
C GLU A 73 12.19 8.31 -12.24
N THR A 74 12.78 7.48 -13.10
CA THR A 74 13.84 6.52 -12.72
C THR A 74 15.11 7.16 -12.17
N ASP A 75 15.35 8.43 -12.50
CA ASP A 75 16.41 9.29 -12.02
C ASP A 75 16.12 9.87 -10.62
N HIS A 76 14.85 9.93 -10.21
CA HIS A 76 14.46 10.46 -8.91
C HIS A 76 14.65 9.40 -7.80
N PRO A 77 15.37 9.71 -6.69
CA PRO A 77 15.63 8.75 -5.62
C PRO A 77 14.38 8.11 -5.01
N ALA A 78 13.28 8.87 -4.93
CA ALA A 78 11.99 8.39 -4.43
C ALA A 78 11.30 7.34 -5.33
N ALA A 79 11.73 7.14 -6.58
CA ALA A 79 11.18 6.12 -7.47
C ALA A 79 11.63 4.70 -7.13
N ILE A 80 12.57 4.51 -6.20
CA ILE A 80 13.10 3.18 -5.86
C ILE A 80 12.03 2.21 -5.32
N HIS A 81 10.97 2.71 -4.66
CA HIS A 81 9.98 1.85 -3.97
C HIS A 81 8.78 1.45 -4.84
N ALA A 82 8.51 2.18 -5.94
CA ALA A 82 7.24 2.09 -6.64
C ALA A 82 7.39 2.41 -8.15
N SER A 83 6.27 2.43 -8.88
CA SER A 83 6.25 2.73 -10.32
C SER A 83 6.49 4.20 -10.69
N ALA A 84 6.28 5.12 -9.76
CA ALA A 84 6.63 6.53 -9.89
C ALA A 84 7.33 6.99 -8.60
N ALA A 85 7.78 8.25 -8.52
CA ALA A 85 8.51 8.79 -7.38
C ALA A 85 7.64 9.03 -6.11
N TRP A 86 6.64 8.20 -5.84
CA TRP A 86 5.77 8.29 -4.67
C TRP A 86 6.50 8.03 -3.33
N GLU A 87 7.69 7.44 -3.37
CA GLU A 87 8.35 6.85 -2.19
C GLU A 87 7.46 5.75 -1.56
N ARG A 88 7.67 5.43 -0.28
CA ARG A 88 6.88 4.49 0.51
C ARG A 88 5.58 5.16 0.91
N VAL A 89 4.49 4.48 0.63
CA VAL A 89 3.14 4.89 0.99
C VAL A 89 2.65 3.97 2.09
N TYR A 90 2.60 4.49 3.31
CA TYR A 90 2.45 3.65 4.51
C TYR A 90 1.02 3.23 4.82
N ASN A 91 0.05 4.12 4.62
CA ASN A 91 -1.33 3.91 5.01
C ASN A 91 -2.29 4.18 3.84
N THR A 92 -3.53 3.73 3.98
CA THR A 92 -4.55 3.87 2.93
C THR A 92 -4.95 5.31 2.64
N PHE A 93 -4.75 6.24 3.58
CA PHE A 93 -5.06 7.67 3.40
C PHE A 93 -4.04 8.34 2.48
N CYS A 94 -2.74 8.17 2.77
CA CYS A 94 -1.68 8.61 1.88
C CYS A 94 -1.84 7.97 0.50
N LEU A 95 -2.22 6.68 0.45
CA LEU A 95 -2.50 6.01 -0.82
C LEU A 95 -3.63 6.70 -1.57
N ARG A 96 -4.80 6.90 -0.94
CA ARG A 96 -5.95 7.61 -1.54
C ARG A 96 -5.57 8.99 -2.05
N GLN A 97 -4.86 9.78 -1.24
CA GLN A 97 -4.42 11.13 -1.60
C GLN A 97 -3.56 11.16 -2.85
N ILE A 98 -2.78 10.11 -3.14
CA ILE A 98 -2.02 10.00 -4.38
C ILE A 98 -2.94 9.93 -5.60
N PHE A 99 -4.01 9.15 -5.54
CA PHE A 99 -4.98 9.09 -6.63
C PHE A 99 -5.74 10.42 -6.75
N GLU A 100 -6.13 11.02 -5.63
CA GLU A 100 -6.83 12.31 -5.58
C GLU A 100 -5.98 13.44 -6.19
N TYR A 101 -4.71 13.59 -5.80
CA TYR A 101 -3.87 14.65 -6.36
C TYR A 101 -3.48 14.40 -7.82
N THR A 102 -3.42 13.14 -8.25
CA THR A 102 -3.02 12.79 -9.61
C THR A 102 -4.13 13.01 -10.62
N PHE A 103 -5.36 12.66 -10.25
CA PHE A 103 -6.50 12.68 -11.16
C PHE A 103 -7.45 13.86 -10.97
N GLU A 104 -7.54 14.40 -9.75
CA GLU A 104 -8.55 15.36 -9.36
C GLU A 104 -7.95 16.66 -8.82
N SER A 105 -8.80 17.54 -8.28
CA SER A 105 -8.38 18.77 -7.61
C SER A 105 -8.25 18.54 -6.11
N TRP A 106 -7.19 17.85 -5.71
CA TRP A 106 -6.83 17.72 -4.30
C TRP A 106 -5.99 18.93 -3.86
N LYS A 107 -6.48 19.68 -2.87
CA LYS A 107 -5.86 20.90 -2.35
C LYS A 107 -5.94 20.91 -0.82
N PRO A 108 -4.91 20.43 -0.11
CA PRO A 108 -4.86 20.57 1.34
C PRO A 108 -4.72 22.04 1.73
N ASP A 109 -5.17 22.39 2.92
CA ASP A 109 -5.04 23.72 3.54
C ASP A 109 -3.56 24.09 3.72
N LEU A 110 -2.70 23.12 4.03
CA LEU A 110 -1.25 23.28 4.05
C LEU A 110 -0.58 22.35 3.03
N ARG A 111 -0.13 22.91 1.90
CA ARG A 111 0.53 22.14 0.83
C ARG A 111 1.99 21.82 1.14
N TRP A 112 2.74 22.79 1.66
CA TRP A 112 4.19 22.70 1.84
C TRP A 112 4.58 23.03 3.27
N TRP A 113 5.49 22.22 3.81
CA TRP A 113 6.19 22.55 5.05
C TRP A 113 7.42 23.39 4.73
N ILE A 114 7.66 24.46 5.50
CA ILE A 114 8.89 25.25 5.43
C ILE A 114 9.66 25.03 6.72
N ALA A 115 10.82 24.39 6.62
CA ALA A 115 11.62 24.04 7.78
C ALA A 115 12.12 25.31 8.50
N PRO A 116 11.85 25.47 9.83
CA PRO A 116 12.09 26.73 10.52
C PRO A 116 13.51 27.29 10.44
N GLN A 117 14.54 26.45 10.40
CA GLN A 117 15.94 26.87 10.45
C GLN A 117 16.59 26.86 9.07
N SER A 118 16.49 25.74 8.35
CA SER A 118 17.12 25.56 7.03
C SER A 118 16.35 26.24 5.90
N GLN A 119 15.09 26.62 6.14
CA GLN A 119 14.16 27.17 5.14
C GLN A 119 13.92 26.25 3.94
N LYS A 120 14.31 24.97 4.05
CA LYS A 120 14.01 23.95 3.04
C LYS A 120 12.51 23.73 2.98
N VAL A 121 12.00 23.60 1.76
CA VAL A 121 10.60 23.24 1.52
C VAL A 121 10.49 21.73 1.53
N GLN A 122 9.52 21.19 2.25
CA GLN A 122 9.29 19.75 2.39
C GLN A 122 7.86 19.40 1.95
N ASP A 123 7.71 18.34 1.16
CA ASP A 123 6.41 17.73 0.91
C ASP A 123 5.97 16.92 2.15
N PRO A 124 4.89 17.29 2.85
CA PRO A 124 4.43 16.51 4.00
C PRO A 124 3.70 15.23 3.59
N TYR A 125 3.28 15.09 2.33
CA TYR A 125 2.48 13.97 1.83
C TYR A 125 3.32 12.90 1.10
N ARG A 126 4.61 13.20 0.83
CA ARG A 126 5.61 12.25 0.32
C ARG A 126 6.78 12.14 1.30
N ARG A 127 7.35 10.96 1.47
CA ARG A 127 8.36 10.72 2.52
C ARG A 127 9.68 11.45 2.23
N ILE A 128 9.92 12.55 2.96
CA ILE A 128 11.18 13.33 2.98
C ILE A 128 11.60 13.76 1.56
N ILE A 129 10.70 14.44 0.86
CA ILE A 129 11.03 15.12 -0.40
C ILE A 129 11.29 16.59 -0.07
N LEU A 130 12.47 17.08 -0.45
CA LEU A 130 12.98 18.39 -0.07
C LEU A 130 13.31 19.22 -1.30
N TYR A 131 13.05 20.52 -1.21
CA TYR A 131 13.30 21.50 -2.25
C TYR A 131 13.94 22.76 -1.67
N ASP A 132 14.59 23.53 -2.53
CA ASP A 132 15.22 24.80 -2.16
C ASP A 132 14.23 25.96 -2.09
N SER A 133 13.08 25.85 -2.77
CA SER A 133 12.05 26.89 -2.80
C SER A 133 10.66 26.30 -3.08
N VAL A 134 9.61 27.07 -2.79
CA VAL A 134 8.22 26.68 -3.10
C VAL A 134 8.00 26.56 -4.61
N GLU A 135 8.62 27.45 -5.40
CA GLU A 135 8.56 27.39 -6.86
C GLU A 135 9.16 26.08 -7.40
N ALA A 136 10.32 25.66 -6.88
CA ALA A 136 10.93 24.39 -7.26
C ALA A 136 10.04 23.20 -6.87
N ALA A 137 9.42 23.27 -5.69
CA ALA A 137 8.49 22.24 -5.20
C ALA A 137 7.24 22.11 -6.08
N GLU A 138 6.62 23.23 -6.46
CA GLU A 138 5.45 23.24 -7.35
C GLU A 138 5.79 22.73 -8.75
N ASN A 139 6.92 23.15 -9.33
CA ASN A 139 7.33 22.68 -10.65
C ASN A 139 7.65 21.18 -10.66
N ASP A 140 8.39 20.67 -9.67
CA ASP A 140 8.64 19.23 -9.54
C ASP A 140 7.34 18.45 -9.34
N PHE A 141 6.48 18.92 -8.43
CA PHE A 141 5.22 18.24 -8.14
C PHE A 141 4.32 18.18 -9.37
N GLU A 142 4.26 19.25 -10.17
CA GLU A 142 3.51 19.26 -11.43
C GLU A 142 4.02 18.18 -12.41
N GLN A 143 5.34 18.00 -12.53
CA GLN A 143 5.89 16.90 -13.33
C GLN A 143 5.57 15.54 -12.71
N HIS A 144 5.76 15.40 -11.40
CA HIS A 144 5.45 14.18 -10.65
C HIS A 144 4.00 13.74 -10.86
N ARG A 145 3.03 14.66 -10.86
CA ARG A 145 1.62 14.35 -11.16
C ARG A 145 1.44 13.74 -12.55
N ARG A 146 2.17 14.21 -13.56
CA ARG A 146 2.12 13.66 -14.93
C ARG A 146 2.71 12.26 -14.98
N HIS A 147 3.84 12.03 -14.30
CA HIS A 147 4.45 10.71 -14.17
C HIS A 147 3.52 9.74 -13.44
N SER A 148 2.97 10.15 -12.30
CA SER A 148 1.98 9.40 -11.53
C SER A 148 0.76 9.02 -12.38
N ARG A 149 0.22 9.98 -13.14
CA ARG A 149 -0.90 9.75 -14.05
C ARG A 149 -0.56 8.70 -15.11
N ARG A 150 0.61 8.80 -15.77
CA ARG A 150 1.05 7.81 -16.77
C ARG A 150 1.20 6.42 -16.15
N ALA A 151 1.79 6.30 -14.96
CA ALA A 151 1.96 5.02 -14.29
C ALA A 151 0.60 4.35 -14.02
N LEU A 152 -0.36 5.11 -13.50
CA LEU A 152 -1.69 4.59 -13.14
C LEU A 152 -2.57 4.30 -14.36
N GLN A 153 -2.49 5.12 -15.42
CA GLN A 153 -3.28 4.92 -16.64
C GLN A 153 -2.77 3.79 -17.55
N ARG A 154 -1.47 3.46 -17.48
CA ARG A 154 -0.87 2.40 -18.31
C ARG A 154 -0.92 1.02 -17.65
N ALA A 155 -1.28 0.94 -16.38
CA ALA A 155 -1.29 -0.32 -15.64
C ALA A 155 -2.47 -1.19 -16.08
N GLU A 156 -2.18 -2.40 -16.57
CA GLU A 156 -3.16 -3.47 -16.69
C GLU A 156 -3.41 -4.12 -15.33
N VAL A 157 -2.36 -4.21 -14.50
CA VAL A 157 -2.46 -4.64 -13.10
C VAL A 157 -1.76 -3.62 -12.20
N LEU A 158 -2.50 -3.11 -11.22
CA LEU A 158 -1.98 -2.20 -10.19
C LEU A 158 -1.91 -2.91 -8.84
N ILE A 159 -0.71 -3.08 -8.33
CA ILE A 159 -0.45 -3.75 -7.06
C ILE A 159 -0.46 -2.72 -5.92
N LEU A 160 -1.43 -2.84 -5.00
CA LEU A 160 -1.59 -1.99 -3.83
C LEU A 160 -1.08 -2.72 -2.58
N THR A 161 0.03 -2.26 -2.01
CA THR A 161 0.64 -2.87 -0.82
C THR A 161 0.32 -2.08 0.44
N LEU A 162 -0.62 -2.57 1.25
CA LEU A 162 -1.09 -1.90 2.47
C LEU A 162 -0.09 -2.07 3.62
N GLY A 163 0.31 -0.95 4.25
CA GLY A 163 1.42 -0.93 5.20
C GLY A 163 0.99 -0.95 6.67
N LEU A 164 0.31 0.09 7.13
CA LEU A 164 -0.03 0.30 8.53
C LEU A 164 -1.30 1.17 8.73
N THR A 165 -1.84 1.14 9.94
CA THR A 165 -3.04 1.88 10.37
C THR A 165 -2.74 3.14 11.17
N GLU A 166 -1.49 3.34 11.60
CA GLU A 166 -1.07 4.56 12.29
C GLU A 166 -0.97 5.74 11.32
N ILE A 167 -1.72 6.79 11.59
CA ILE A 167 -1.78 7.99 10.75
C ILE A 167 -1.53 9.25 11.58
N TRP A 168 -1.07 10.29 10.91
CA TRP A 168 -0.98 11.64 11.44
C TRP A 168 -1.89 12.52 10.59
N GLN A 169 -3.05 12.85 11.15
CA GLN A 169 -4.09 13.57 10.46
C GLN A 169 -4.04 15.05 10.81
N ASP A 170 -4.16 15.91 9.82
CA ASP A 170 -4.34 17.33 9.98
C ASP A 170 -5.72 17.63 10.61
N ARG A 171 -5.72 18.34 11.73
CA ARG A 171 -6.95 18.71 12.45
C ARG A 171 -7.83 19.70 11.68
N LYS A 172 -7.28 20.42 10.70
CA LYS A 172 -7.99 21.48 9.97
C LYS A 172 -8.78 20.95 8.79
N ASP A 173 -8.15 20.10 7.97
CA ASP A 173 -8.74 19.65 6.69
C ASP A 173 -8.88 18.12 6.58
N GLY A 174 -8.37 17.36 7.56
CA GLY A 174 -8.43 15.90 7.58
C GLY A 174 -7.43 15.20 6.66
N SER A 175 -6.55 15.93 5.98
CA SER A 175 -5.45 15.35 5.19
C SER A 175 -4.47 14.60 6.09
N VAL A 176 -3.79 13.59 5.55
CA VAL A 176 -2.86 12.73 6.27
C VAL A 176 -1.46 12.88 5.72
N ILE A 177 -0.53 13.28 6.58
CA ILE A 177 0.89 13.40 6.24
C ILE A 177 1.54 12.01 6.18
N SER A 178 2.59 11.87 5.37
CA SER A 178 3.31 10.61 5.18
C SER A 178 3.96 10.12 6.47
N LEU A 179 4.66 11.02 7.17
CA LEU A 179 5.34 10.75 8.43
C LEU A 179 5.72 12.08 9.11
N PRO A 180 5.56 12.24 10.44
CA PRO A 180 6.07 13.40 11.16
C PRO A 180 7.60 13.31 11.27
N SER A 181 8.28 13.66 10.20
CA SER A 181 9.73 13.50 10.07
C SER A 181 10.34 14.52 9.11
N GLY A 182 11.66 14.52 9.01
CA GLY A 182 12.40 15.39 8.11
C GLY A 182 12.75 16.74 8.75
N PRO A 183 13.42 17.63 8.00
CA PRO A 183 13.85 18.94 8.46
C PRO A 183 12.76 19.74 9.17
N TYR A 184 11.53 19.77 8.64
CA TYR A 184 10.44 20.53 9.26
C TYR A 184 10.21 20.15 10.71
N VAL A 185 10.06 18.86 10.98
CA VAL A 185 9.80 18.35 12.34
C VAL A 185 11.04 18.47 13.21
N ASN A 186 12.21 18.10 12.69
CA ASN A 186 13.47 18.10 13.43
C ASN A 186 13.92 19.52 13.84
N GLU A 187 13.50 20.54 13.11
CA GLU A 187 13.85 21.94 13.35
C GLU A 187 12.80 22.72 14.16
N GLY A 188 11.76 22.03 14.67
CA GLY A 188 10.74 22.62 15.54
C GLY A 188 9.51 23.15 14.82
N GLY A 189 9.15 22.57 13.67
CA GLY A 189 7.89 22.86 12.98
C GLY A 189 6.66 22.55 13.85
N ASP A 190 5.55 23.22 13.56
CA ASP A 190 4.30 23.10 14.32
C ASP A 190 3.63 21.74 14.05
N MET A 191 3.79 20.83 15.01
CA MET A 191 3.15 19.52 14.99
C MET A 191 1.83 19.46 15.77
N ASP A 192 1.43 20.52 16.48
CA ASP A 192 0.15 20.56 17.22
C ASP A 192 -1.06 20.55 16.27
N ARG A 193 -0.83 21.01 15.03
CA ARG A 193 -1.77 20.90 13.91
C ARG A 193 -2.15 19.47 13.57
N TYR A 194 -1.27 18.50 13.85
CA TYR A 194 -1.47 17.11 13.48
C TYR A 194 -1.83 16.25 14.69
N GLU A 195 -2.65 15.24 14.45
CA GLU A 195 -3.04 14.29 15.48
C GLU A 195 -2.74 12.86 15.08
N PHE A 196 -2.12 12.14 16.01
CA PHE A 196 -1.94 10.72 15.89
C PHE A 196 -3.27 9.99 16.04
N LYS A 197 -3.58 9.10 15.10
CA LYS A 197 -4.73 8.20 15.14
C LYS A 197 -4.35 6.80 14.66
N VAL A 198 -5.13 5.83 15.11
CA VAL A 198 -5.11 4.47 14.55
C VAL A 198 -6.39 4.28 13.75
N SER A 199 -6.25 4.24 12.43
CA SER A 199 -7.37 4.08 11.52
C SER A 199 -8.03 2.71 11.67
N ARG A 200 -9.34 2.68 11.45
CA ARG A 200 -10.18 1.49 11.64
C ARG A 200 -10.62 0.90 10.32
N TYR A 201 -11.20 -0.29 10.40
CA TYR A 201 -11.68 -1.06 9.25
C TYR A 201 -12.49 -0.20 8.26
N GLY A 202 -13.50 0.53 8.74
CA GLY A 202 -14.38 1.33 7.88
C GLY A 202 -13.64 2.42 7.11
N GLU A 203 -12.75 3.16 7.77
CA GLU A 203 -11.97 4.23 7.14
C GLU A 203 -11.00 3.68 6.08
N ASN A 204 -10.37 2.53 6.37
CA ASN A 204 -9.46 1.89 5.42
C ASN A 204 -10.21 1.35 4.20
N LEU A 205 -11.39 0.76 4.41
CA LEU A 205 -12.26 0.29 3.32
C LEU A 205 -12.73 1.48 2.47
N GLU A 206 -13.21 2.56 3.07
CA GLU A 206 -13.63 3.77 2.35
C GLU A 206 -12.50 4.35 1.48
N ASN A 207 -11.27 4.35 1.98
CA ASN A 207 -10.12 4.77 1.19
C ASN A 207 -9.88 3.87 -0.03
N LEU A 208 -10.02 2.54 0.12
CA LEU A 208 -9.89 1.58 -0.99
C LEU A 208 -11.02 1.76 -2.03
N GLU A 209 -12.25 1.93 -1.57
CA GLU A 209 -13.41 2.22 -2.43
C GLU A 209 -13.23 3.53 -3.20
N ARG A 210 -12.65 4.55 -2.56
CA ARG A 210 -12.34 5.82 -3.23
C ARG A 210 -11.28 5.65 -4.30
N ILE A 211 -10.21 4.89 -4.03
CA ILE A 211 -9.19 4.55 -5.02
C ILE A 211 -9.80 3.80 -6.20
N HIS A 212 -10.66 2.82 -5.93
CA HIS A 212 -11.37 2.07 -6.97
C HIS A 212 -12.22 3.00 -7.84
N THR A 213 -13.03 3.86 -7.23
CA THR A 213 -13.86 4.85 -7.94
C THR A 213 -13.04 5.71 -8.91
N ILE A 214 -11.87 6.20 -8.47
CA ILE A 214 -10.97 7.00 -9.32
C ILE A 214 -10.42 6.14 -10.47
N MET A 215 -9.99 4.91 -10.18
CA MET A 215 -9.45 4.01 -11.19
C MET A 215 -10.49 3.58 -12.22
N THR A 216 -11.74 3.31 -11.81
CA THR A 216 -12.84 3.02 -12.73
C THR A 216 -13.08 4.17 -13.71
N GLN A 217 -12.88 5.43 -13.28
CA GLN A 217 -13.05 6.58 -14.17
C GLN A 217 -11.87 6.78 -15.13
N HIS A 218 -10.64 6.49 -14.71
CA HIS A 218 -9.44 6.87 -15.46
C HIS A 218 -8.68 5.73 -16.13
N ASN A 219 -8.93 4.49 -15.70
CA ASN A 219 -8.39 3.24 -16.24
C ASN A 219 -9.30 2.06 -15.85
N PRO A 220 -10.53 1.97 -16.43
CA PRO A 220 -11.54 0.98 -16.06
C PRO A 220 -11.11 -0.48 -16.27
N ASP A 221 -10.20 -0.72 -17.22
CA ASP A 221 -9.71 -2.06 -17.53
C ASP A 221 -8.61 -2.54 -16.56
N CYS A 222 -8.15 -1.66 -15.66
CA CYS A 222 -7.14 -1.99 -14.66
C CYS A 222 -7.68 -2.99 -13.64
N LYS A 223 -6.90 -4.05 -13.40
CA LYS A 223 -7.13 -5.00 -12.32
C LYS A 223 -6.34 -4.57 -11.09
N LEU A 224 -6.96 -4.53 -9.92
CA LEU A 224 -6.28 -4.20 -8.68
C LEU A 224 -5.84 -5.49 -7.99
N LEU A 225 -4.55 -5.57 -7.62
CA LEU A 225 -4.02 -6.66 -6.80
C LEU A 225 -3.64 -6.10 -5.42
N VAL A 226 -4.45 -6.37 -4.42
CA VAL A 226 -4.25 -5.88 -3.06
C VAL A 226 -3.45 -6.90 -2.26
N THR A 227 -2.50 -6.41 -1.46
CA THR A 227 -1.72 -7.26 -0.57
C THR A 227 -1.39 -6.54 0.73
N ILE A 228 -1.29 -7.29 1.82
CA ILE A 228 -0.84 -6.78 3.11
C ILE A 228 0.67 -6.96 3.22
N SER A 229 1.37 -5.89 3.57
CA SER A 229 2.81 -5.93 3.77
C SER A 229 3.19 -6.85 4.94
N PRO A 230 4.06 -7.85 4.74
CA PRO A 230 4.56 -8.71 5.82
C PRO A 230 5.56 -8.02 6.74
N VAL A 231 6.03 -6.82 6.37
CA VAL A 231 6.99 -6.07 7.17
C VAL A 231 6.29 -5.48 8.40
N ASN A 232 6.72 -5.89 9.58
CA ASN A 232 6.24 -5.37 10.86
C ASN A 232 6.54 -3.88 11.04
N LEU A 233 5.80 -3.23 11.93
CA LEU A 233 6.11 -1.85 12.31
C LEU A 233 7.48 -1.84 12.98
N TRP A 234 8.31 -0.88 12.57
CA TRP A 234 9.60 -0.66 13.22
C TRP A 234 9.44 -0.07 14.62
N ALA A 235 8.47 0.84 14.78
CA ALA A 235 8.06 1.43 16.06
C ALA A 235 6.57 1.76 15.99
N THR A 236 5.95 1.98 17.15
CA THR A 236 4.56 2.42 17.30
C THR A 236 4.51 3.74 18.08
N PHE A 237 3.61 4.64 17.69
CA PHE A 237 3.29 5.84 18.47
C PHE A 237 2.20 5.61 19.52
N ARG A 238 1.63 4.40 19.57
CA ARG A 238 0.69 4.00 20.60
C ARG A 238 1.35 3.99 21.98
N LYS A 239 0.58 4.37 22.99
CA LYS A 239 1.01 4.37 24.40
C LYS A 239 0.34 3.28 25.24
N ASP A 240 -0.56 2.53 24.61
CA ASP A 240 -1.41 1.54 25.27
C ASP A 240 -1.04 0.08 24.92
N LEU A 241 -0.14 -0.14 23.96
CA LEU A 241 0.28 -1.47 23.49
C LEU A 241 1.76 -1.49 23.09
N ASP A 242 2.38 -2.67 23.10
CA ASP A 242 3.71 -2.89 22.54
C ASP A 242 3.69 -2.95 20.98
N VAL A 243 4.86 -2.82 20.36
CA VAL A 243 4.99 -2.78 18.88
C VAL A 243 4.57 -4.07 18.18
N ILE A 244 4.65 -5.23 18.85
CA ILE A 244 4.25 -6.52 18.27
C ILE A 244 2.72 -6.58 18.23
N SER A 245 2.06 -6.26 19.34
CA SER A 245 0.59 -6.18 19.42
C SER A 245 0.04 -5.11 18.47
N ALA A 246 0.68 -3.94 18.39
CA ALA A 246 0.33 -2.88 17.45
C ALA A 246 0.50 -3.32 15.99
N SER A 247 1.59 -4.04 15.67
CA SER A 247 1.81 -4.61 14.34
C SER A 247 0.71 -5.60 13.97
N CYS A 248 0.40 -6.54 14.86
CA CYS A 248 -0.67 -7.50 14.67
C CYS A 248 -2.01 -6.81 14.41
N ASN A 249 -2.42 -5.87 15.28
CA ASN A 249 -3.66 -5.11 15.11
C ASN A 249 -3.72 -4.38 13.76
N SER A 250 -2.61 -3.77 13.36
CA SER A 250 -2.48 -3.03 12.12
C SER A 250 -2.67 -3.93 10.89
N LYS A 251 -1.96 -5.08 10.84
CA LYS A 251 -2.06 -6.02 9.70
C LYS A 251 -3.42 -6.70 9.64
N SER A 252 -3.97 -7.13 10.79
CA SER A 252 -5.29 -7.76 10.84
C SER A 252 -6.42 -6.81 10.42
N THR A 253 -6.35 -5.54 10.84
CA THR A 253 -7.36 -4.52 10.43
C THR A 253 -7.32 -4.30 8.92
N LEU A 254 -6.12 -4.12 8.34
CA LEU A 254 -5.96 -3.94 6.90
C LEU A 254 -6.35 -5.20 6.12
N ARG A 255 -6.04 -6.39 6.64
CA ARG A 255 -6.42 -7.66 6.01
C ARG A 255 -7.93 -7.83 5.94
N ALA A 256 -8.65 -7.49 7.02
CA ALA A 256 -10.10 -7.52 7.04
C ALA A 256 -10.70 -6.52 6.03
N ALA A 257 -10.18 -5.30 5.97
CA ALA A 257 -10.63 -4.30 5.00
C ALA A 257 -10.37 -4.72 3.54
N ALA A 258 -9.20 -5.34 3.28
CA ALA A 258 -8.86 -5.88 1.96
C ALA A 258 -9.78 -7.05 1.55
N ASP A 259 -10.19 -7.90 2.51
CA ASP A 259 -11.13 -9.01 2.25
C ASP A 259 -12.48 -8.51 1.74
N GLU A 260 -13.07 -7.56 2.49
CA GLU A 260 -14.34 -6.96 2.13
C GLU A 260 -14.26 -6.26 0.77
N PHE A 261 -13.17 -5.52 0.54
CA PHE A 261 -12.95 -4.81 -0.73
C PHE A 261 -12.85 -5.77 -1.92
N VAL A 262 -12.15 -6.89 -1.76
CA VAL A 262 -12.07 -7.94 -2.80
C VAL A 262 -13.43 -8.58 -3.04
N GLY A 263 -14.20 -8.84 -1.98
CA GLY A 263 -15.56 -9.40 -2.10
C GLY A 263 -16.57 -8.52 -2.81
N ARG A 264 -16.31 -7.21 -2.91
CA ARG A 264 -17.22 -6.22 -3.53
C ARG A 264 -16.97 -5.97 -5.01
N HIS A 265 -15.82 -6.37 -5.54
CA HIS A 265 -15.38 -5.95 -6.88
C HIS A 265 -14.77 -7.10 -7.66
N GLU A 266 -15.33 -7.41 -8.84
CA GLU A 266 -14.86 -8.52 -9.69
C GLU A 266 -13.44 -8.32 -10.26
N ASN A 267 -13.00 -7.07 -10.40
CA ASN A 267 -11.67 -6.73 -10.92
C ASN A 267 -10.61 -6.52 -9.82
N VAL A 268 -10.92 -6.86 -8.57
CA VAL A 268 -10.02 -6.74 -7.42
C VAL A 268 -9.65 -8.13 -6.92
N TYR A 269 -8.35 -8.36 -6.71
CA TYR A 269 -7.80 -9.63 -6.31
C TYR A 269 -6.92 -9.47 -5.07
N TYR A 270 -6.76 -10.54 -4.29
CA TYR A 270 -5.88 -10.56 -3.13
C TYR A 270 -4.63 -11.41 -3.37
N PHE A 271 -3.46 -10.89 -3.02
CA PHE A 271 -2.21 -11.66 -2.95
C PHE A 271 -1.78 -11.86 -1.49
N PRO A 272 -1.69 -13.11 -0.99
CA PRO A 272 -1.52 -13.42 0.44
C PRO A 272 -0.07 -13.31 0.95
N ALA A 273 0.64 -12.23 0.62
CA ALA A 273 2.04 -12.06 1.01
C ALA A 273 2.26 -12.05 2.53
N PHE A 274 1.33 -11.46 3.28
CA PHE A 274 1.39 -11.41 4.74
C PHE A 274 1.28 -12.81 5.34
N GLU A 275 0.30 -13.59 4.90
CA GLU A 275 0.06 -14.95 5.36
C GLU A 275 1.21 -15.88 4.96
N MET A 276 1.72 -15.75 3.73
CA MET A 276 2.90 -16.49 3.28
C MET A 276 4.11 -16.27 4.20
N ALA A 277 4.36 -15.03 4.60
CA ALA A 277 5.54 -14.69 5.40
C ALA A 277 5.39 -14.96 6.90
N THR A 278 4.16 -14.99 7.43
CA THR A 278 3.92 -15.01 8.88
C THR A 278 3.20 -16.25 9.38
N ILE A 279 2.46 -16.94 8.52
CA ILE A 279 1.63 -18.10 8.88
C ILE A 279 2.12 -19.35 8.15
N TYR A 280 2.33 -19.27 6.83
CA TYR A 280 2.77 -20.40 5.99
C TYR A 280 4.30 -20.52 5.98
N GLN A 281 4.90 -20.68 7.17
CA GLN A 281 6.33 -20.89 7.35
C GLN A 281 6.60 -22.36 7.74
N PRO A 282 7.65 -23.00 7.18
CA PRO A 282 8.12 -24.27 7.71
C PRO A 282 8.50 -24.10 9.18
N LEU A 283 8.09 -25.05 10.04
CA LEU A 283 8.56 -25.13 11.42
C LEU A 283 10.06 -25.42 11.48
#